data_AF-A0A0F9MWE5-F1
#
_entry.id   AF-A0A0F9MWE5-F1
#
_cell.length_a   1.000
_cell.length_b   1.000
_cell.length_c   1.000
_cell.angle_alpha   90.00
_cell.angle_beta   90.00
_cell.angle_gamma   90.00
#
_symmetry.space_group_name_H-M   'P 1'
#
loop_
_entity.id
_entity.type
_entity.pdbx_description
1 polymer ?
#
loop_
_entity_poly.entity_id
_entity_poly.type
_entity_poly.pdbx_seq_one_letter_code
_entity_poly.pdbx_strand_id
1 'polypeptide(L)'
;MKKKVGVYYDYQNIYEQCSDQKEYDIKIKSIEEYCSKLGKITIKNLYLKKGKYSDEEQIVKTHKKEYSFKVVFGPEKKDIDTVMTSDIMEDASKNIFDICVIISGDTDFVAPIEKIVKKKKVHVLCNRGTYRKNKGIEESATEFKILPEKCTKCDGGGLYISEICKSCNGKGELVSECNRCDATGWRIGACCKDCSGIGWVANMCDRCKGGGIIITTECKDCDGNGYIEEELCSTCHGLKKIGKECIDCKGTGTSSKEKCKTCEGTGSNEISEREICRTCDGTGIYSAEKCPTCEGTGKFERTCLNCQGKGLLEFS
;
A
#
# COMPACT_ATOMS: atom_id res chain seq x y z
N MET A 1 5.42 -20.30 -26.69
CA MET A 1 4.08 -20.05 -27.28
C MET A 1 3.28 -19.15 -26.35
N LYS A 2 2.47 -18.22 -26.88
CA LYS A 2 1.49 -17.49 -26.06
C LYS A 2 0.48 -18.50 -25.49
N LYS A 3 0.19 -18.41 -24.19
CA LYS A 3 -0.82 -19.24 -23.54
C LYS A 3 -2.19 -19.01 -24.17
N LYS A 4 -3.01 -20.04 -24.27
CA LYS A 4 -4.40 -19.94 -24.75
C LYS A 4 -5.31 -19.51 -23.60
N VAL A 5 -6.16 -18.52 -23.82
CA VAL A 5 -7.04 -17.94 -22.79
C VAL A 5 -8.49 -18.13 -23.20
N GLY A 6 -9.30 -18.75 -22.32
CA GLY A 6 -10.74 -18.83 -22.47
C GLY A 6 -11.43 -17.88 -21.51
N VAL A 7 -12.23 -16.94 -22.03
CA VAL A 7 -12.93 -15.91 -21.27
C VAL A 7 -14.43 -16.21 -21.26
N TYR A 8 -14.99 -16.30 -20.06
CA TYR A 8 -16.40 -16.61 -19.81
C TYR A 8 -17.00 -15.50 -18.94
N TYR A 9 -17.88 -14.72 -19.55
CA TYR A 9 -18.38 -13.49 -18.98
C TYR A 9 -19.86 -13.59 -18.61
N ASP A 10 -20.16 -13.61 -17.31
CA ASP A 10 -21.50 -13.44 -16.75
C ASP A 10 -21.88 -11.95 -16.75
N TYR A 11 -22.67 -11.55 -17.75
CA TYR A 11 -22.97 -10.13 -17.97
C TYR A 11 -23.75 -9.51 -16.83
N GLN A 12 -24.73 -10.23 -16.29
CA GLN A 12 -25.65 -9.75 -15.25
C GLN A 12 -24.90 -9.45 -13.97
N ASN A 13 -24.02 -10.38 -13.57
CA ASN A 13 -23.26 -10.25 -12.35
C ASN A 13 -22.35 -9.01 -12.36
N ILE A 14 -21.90 -8.59 -13.55
CA ILE A 14 -21.10 -7.38 -13.68
C ILE A 14 -21.94 -6.12 -13.88
N TYR A 15 -22.86 -6.14 -14.85
CA TYR A 15 -23.62 -4.97 -15.27
C TYR A 15 -24.57 -4.46 -14.18
N GLU A 16 -25.24 -5.36 -13.45
CA GLU A 16 -26.24 -4.97 -12.43
C GLU A 16 -25.63 -4.36 -11.17
N GLN A 17 -24.30 -4.44 -11.02
CA GLN A 17 -23.57 -3.78 -9.94
C GLN A 17 -22.93 -2.46 -10.40
N CYS A 18 -23.14 -2.02 -11.64
CA CYS A 18 -22.71 -0.71 -12.10
C CYS A 18 -23.81 0.32 -11.82
N SER A 19 -23.43 1.50 -11.32
CA SER A 19 -24.38 2.60 -11.13
C SER A 19 -24.81 3.24 -12.44
N ASP A 20 -23.96 3.17 -13.47
CA ASP A 20 -24.17 3.77 -14.78
C ASP A 20 -23.27 3.14 -15.87
N GLN A 21 -23.46 3.59 -17.11
CA GLN A 21 -22.70 3.14 -18.27
C GLN A 21 -21.20 3.47 -18.18
N LYS A 22 -20.80 4.59 -17.57
CA LYS A 22 -19.38 4.96 -17.47
C LYS A 22 -18.63 3.98 -16.58
N GLU A 23 -19.23 3.58 -15.46
CA GLU A 23 -18.65 2.57 -14.58
C GLU A 23 -18.52 1.22 -15.31
N TYR A 24 -19.53 0.84 -16.09
CA TYR A 24 -19.45 -0.35 -16.92
C TYR A 24 -18.31 -0.28 -17.94
N ASP A 25 -18.14 0.86 -18.61
CA ASP A 25 -17.08 1.08 -19.59
C ASP A 25 -15.68 0.98 -18.97
N ILE A 26 -15.51 1.44 -17.73
CA ILE A 26 -14.25 1.29 -16.97
C ILE A 26 -13.97 -0.20 -16.73
N LYS A 27 -14.97 -0.95 -16.26
CA LYS A 27 -14.81 -2.38 -15.93
C LYS A 27 -14.51 -3.21 -17.16
N ILE A 28 -15.24 -3.02 -18.26
CA ILE A 28 -15.02 -3.80 -19.49
C ILE A 28 -13.65 -3.51 -20.10
N LYS A 29 -13.16 -2.26 -20.06
CA LYS A 29 -11.79 -1.92 -20.47
C LYS A 29 -10.74 -2.63 -19.62
N SER A 30 -10.94 -2.66 -18.31
CA SER A 30 -10.04 -3.36 -17.38
C SER A 30 -10.00 -4.87 -17.65
N ILE A 31 -11.17 -5.48 -17.92
CA ILE A 31 -11.29 -6.89 -18.32
C ILE A 31 -10.50 -7.16 -19.61
N GLU A 32 -10.70 -6.34 -20.64
CA GLU A 32 -10.04 -6.47 -21.94
C GLU A 32 -8.52 -6.37 -21.83
N GLU A 33 -8.04 -5.37 -21.10
CA GLU A 33 -6.61 -5.16 -20.86
C GLU A 33 -6.00 -6.34 -20.10
N TYR A 34 -6.70 -6.82 -19.06
CA TYR A 34 -6.25 -7.95 -18.26
C TYR A 34 -6.16 -9.24 -19.09
N CYS A 35 -7.23 -9.60 -19.82
CA CYS A 35 -7.27 -10.82 -20.63
C CYS A 35 -6.21 -10.81 -21.74
N SER A 36 -5.99 -9.66 -22.37
CA SER A 36 -5.00 -9.49 -23.44
C SER A 36 -3.56 -9.69 -22.95
N LYS A 37 -3.26 -9.35 -21.70
CA LYS A 37 -1.94 -9.57 -21.07
C LYS A 37 -1.67 -11.03 -20.73
N LEU A 38 -2.70 -11.84 -20.52
CA LEU A 38 -2.55 -13.26 -20.14
C LEU A 38 -2.11 -14.15 -21.30
N GLY A 39 -2.51 -13.85 -22.54
CA GLY A 39 -2.16 -14.69 -23.69
C GLY A 39 -3.03 -14.47 -24.92
N LYS A 40 -3.06 -15.48 -25.80
CA LYS A 40 -3.92 -15.51 -27.00
C LYS A 40 -5.32 -15.96 -26.59
N ILE A 41 -6.30 -15.07 -26.70
CA ILE A 41 -7.71 -15.39 -26.45
C ILE A 41 -8.21 -16.36 -27.53
N THR A 42 -8.69 -17.54 -27.11
CA THR A 42 -9.24 -18.58 -27.98
C THR A 42 -10.74 -18.73 -27.82
N ILE A 43 -11.28 -18.43 -26.65
CA ILE A 43 -12.72 -18.38 -26.35
C ILE A 43 -13.02 -17.04 -25.71
N LYS A 44 -14.13 -16.41 -26.14
CA LYS A 44 -14.56 -15.11 -25.64
C LYS A 44 -16.09 -15.05 -25.66
N ASN A 45 -16.70 -15.67 -24.67
CA ASN A 45 -18.15 -15.80 -24.57
C ASN A 45 -18.71 -14.83 -23.54
N LEU A 46 -19.83 -14.20 -23.87
CA LEU A 46 -20.64 -13.40 -22.95
C LEU A 46 -22.00 -14.06 -22.81
N TYR A 47 -22.38 -14.35 -21.58
CA TYR A 47 -23.59 -15.05 -21.23
C TYR A 47 -24.68 -14.05 -20.83
N LEU A 48 -25.83 -14.13 -21.50
CA LEU A 48 -26.93 -13.18 -21.37
C LEU A 48 -28.28 -13.92 -21.20
N LYS A 49 -29.10 -13.48 -20.24
CA LYS A 49 -30.42 -14.03 -19.91
C LYS A 49 -31.38 -13.36 -20.89
N LYS A 50 -31.93 -14.16 -21.79
CA LYS A 50 -32.81 -13.69 -22.87
C LYS A 50 -34.05 -12.99 -22.29
N GLY A 51 -34.38 -11.82 -22.82
CA GLY A 51 -35.54 -11.03 -22.42
C GLY A 51 -35.40 -10.31 -21.07
N LYS A 52 -34.22 -10.34 -20.44
CA LYS A 52 -33.99 -9.67 -19.15
C LYS A 52 -33.86 -8.15 -19.28
N TYR A 53 -33.35 -7.67 -20.41
CA TYR A 53 -33.05 -6.26 -20.64
C TYR A 53 -33.88 -5.72 -21.81
N SER A 54 -34.44 -4.51 -21.64
CA SER A 54 -35.22 -3.85 -22.70
C SER A 54 -34.38 -3.44 -23.91
N ASP A 55 -33.07 -3.25 -23.71
CA ASP A 55 -32.08 -2.84 -24.69
C ASP A 55 -31.15 -4.01 -25.11
N GLU A 56 -31.63 -5.26 -24.99
CA GLU A 56 -30.87 -6.47 -25.29
C GLU A 56 -30.18 -6.45 -26.67
N GLU A 57 -30.88 -5.97 -27.72
CA GLU A 57 -30.30 -5.85 -29.06
C GLU A 57 -29.08 -4.92 -29.11
N GLN A 58 -29.14 -3.81 -28.37
CA GLN A 58 -28.04 -2.86 -28.27
C GLN A 58 -26.87 -3.46 -27.50
N ILE A 59 -27.14 -4.14 -26.37
CA ILE A 59 -26.13 -4.86 -25.58
C ILE A 59 -25.40 -5.86 -26.48
N VAL A 60 -26.15 -6.67 -27.24
CA VAL A 60 -25.58 -7.68 -28.17
C VAL A 60 -24.74 -7.03 -29.25
N LYS A 61 -25.23 -5.96 -29.86
CA LYS A 61 -24.53 -5.23 -30.94
C LYS A 61 -23.21 -4.66 -30.44
N THR A 62 -23.22 -3.97 -29.30
CA THR A 62 -22.02 -3.39 -28.68
C THR A 62 -21.00 -4.48 -28.36
N HIS A 63 -21.40 -5.56 -27.70
CA HIS A 63 -20.46 -6.61 -27.28
C HIS A 63 -19.90 -7.43 -28.44
N LYS A 64 -20.67 -7.67 -29.50
CA LYS A 64 -20.18 -8.32 -30.71
C LYS A 64 -19.24 -7.42 -31.50
N LYS A 65 -19.61 -6.15 -31.69
CA LYS A 65 -18.91 -5.24 -32.60
C LYS A 65 -17.66 -4.61 -31.97
N GLU A 66 -17.79 -4.11 -30.75
CA GLU A 66 -16.74 -3.33 -30.10
C GLU A 66 -15.77 -4.23 -29.33
N TYR A 67 -16.30 -5.26 -28.67
CA TYR A 67 -15.52 -6.12 -27.78
C TYR A 67 -15.30 -7.53 -28.32
N SER A 68 -15.83 -7.85 -29.51
CA SER A 68 -15.65 -9.17 -30.16
C SER A 68 -16.11 -10.38 -29.31
N PHE A 69 -17.10 -10.20 -28.43
CA PHE A 69 -17.68 -11.32 -27.68
C PHE A 69 -18.65 -12.12 -28.53
N LYS A 70 -18.61 -13.44 -28.38
CA LYS A 70 -19.71 -14.31 -28.79
C LYS A 70 -20.78 -14.28 -27.70
N VAL A 71 -21.91 -13.64 -27.99
CA VAL A 71 -23.04 -13.60 -27.06
C VAL A 71 -23.78 -14.94 -27.09
N VAL A 72 -23.92 -15.56 -25.91
CA VAL A 72 -24.61 -16.82 -25.67
C VAL A 72 -25.85 -16.54 -24.83
N PHE A 73 -27.02 -16.90 -25.35
CA PHE A 73 -28.27 -16.73 -24.63
C PHE A 73 -28.62 -17.95 -23.79
N GLY A 74 -29.02 -17.69 -22.54
CA GLY A 74 -29.61 -18.70 -21.68
C GLY A 74 -31.00 -19.12 -22.17
N PRO A 75 -31.41 -20.37 -21.95
CA PRO A 75 -32.80 -20.80 -22.16
C PRO A 75 -33.76 -19.98 -21.29
N GLU A 76 -34.97 -19.71 -21.78
CA GLU A 76 -36.00 -18.89 -21.08
C GLU A 76 -36.38 -19.37 -19.67
N LYS A 77 -35.98 -20.59 -19.28
CA LYS A 77 -36.29 -21.20 -17.98
C LYS A 77 -35.09 -21.80 -17.25
N LYS A 78 -33.89 -21.83 -17.87
CA LYS A 78 -32.71 -22.41 -17.23
C LYS A 78 -31.82 -21.30 -16.72
N ASP A 79 -31.07 -21.62 -15.66
CA ASP A 79 -30.07 -20.67 -15.19
C ASP A 79 -28.94 -20.53 -16.21
N ILE A 80 -28.56 -19.29 -16.46
CA ILE A 80 -27.45 -18.97 -17.36
C ILE A 80 -26.14 -19.58 -16.83
N ASP A 81 -26.03 -19.69 -15.51
CA ASP A 81 -24.88 -20.22 -14.80
C ASP A 81 -24.66 -21.70 -15.10
N THR A 82 -25.74 -22.45 -15.32
CA THR A 82 -25.66 -23.85 -15.76
C THR A 82 -25.09 -23.96 -17.17
N VAL A 83 -25.49 -23.06 -18.08
CA VAL A 83 -24.98 -23.05 -19.46
C VAL A 83 -23.51 -22.67 -19.48
N MET A 84 -23.15 -21.59 -18.79
CA MET A 84 -21.77 -21.14 -18.66
C MET A 84 -20.89 -22.22 -18.03
N THR A 85 -21.34 -22.85 -16.95
CA THR A 85 -20.62 -23.96 -16.30
C THR A 85 -20.40 -25.14 -17.26
N SER A 86 -21.43 -25.52 -18.02
CA SER A 86 -21.33 -26.60 -19.01
C SER A 86 -20.27 -26.30 -20.07
N ASP A 87 -20.30 -25.10 -20.65
CA ASP A 87 -19.34 -24.68 -21.67
C ASP A 87 -17.91 -24.65 -21.14
N ILE A 88 -17.69 -24.09 -19.94
CA ILE A 88 -16.38 -24.05 -19.30
C ILE A 88 -15.82 -25.47 -19.14
N MET A 89 -16.64 -26.39 -18.60
CA MET A 89 -16.22 -27.78 -18.35
C MET A 89 -15.92 -28.54 -19.65
N GLU A 90 -16.74 -28.35 -20.67
CA GLU A 90 -16.55 -28.96 -21.99
C GLU A 90 -15.26 -28.46 -22.64
N ASP A 91 -15.06 -27.14 -22.70
CA ASP A 91 -13.88 -26.52 -23.30
C ASP A 91 -12.59 -26.87 -22.55
N ALA A 92 -12.65 -26.95 -21.21
CA ALA A 92 -11.55 -27.42 -20.38
C ALA A 92 -11.18 -28.88 -20.71
N SER A 93 -12.18 -29.75 -20.88
CA SER A 93 -11.97 -31.17 -21.21
C SER A 93 -11.32 -31.36 -22.58
N LYS A 94 -11.64 -30.47 -23.54
CA LYS A 94 -11.09 -30.44 -24.90
C LYS A 94 -9.71 -29.75 -24.98
N ASN A 95 -9.16 -29.27 -23.87
CA ASN A 95 -7.88 -28.56 -23.82
C ASN A 95 -7.82 -27.31 -24.74
N ILE A 96 -8.94 -26.58 -24.86
CA ILE A 96 -9.01 -25.41 -25.77
C ILE A 96 -8.22 -24.21 -25.22
N PHE A 97 -8.10 -24.11 -23.88
CA PHE A 97 -7.35 -23.06 -23.19
C PHE A 97 -6.35 -23.62 -22.16
N ASP A 98 -5.36 -22.80 -21.80
CA ASP A 98 -4.42 -23.02 -20.69
C ASP A 98 -4.83 -22.23 -19.43
N ILE A 99 -5.43 -21.06 -19.65
CA ILE A 99 -5.96 -20.17 -18.61
C ILE A 99 -7.46 -19.96 -18.84
N CYS A 100 -8.27 -20.25 -17.83
CA CYS A 100 -9.68 -19.89 -17.77
C CYS A 100 -9.82 -18.55 -17.05
N VAL A 101 -10.53 -17.60 -17.64
CA VAL A 101 -10.92 -16.34 -16.99
C VAL A 101 -12.44 -16.36 -16.82
N ILE A 102 -12.89 -16.41 -15.57
CA ILE A 102 -14.30 -16.35 -15.19
C ILE A 102 -14.58 -14.94 -14.70
N ILE A 103 -15.52 -14.26 -15.34
CA ILE A 103 -15.91 -12.89 -14.98
C ILE A 103 -17.28 -12.99 -14.31
N SER A 104 -17.28 -13.35 -13.03
CA SER A 104 -18.44 -13.44 -12.15
C SER A 104 -17.96 -13.48 -10.70
N GLY A 105 -18.77 -12.98 -9.77
CA GLY A 105 -18.61 -13.19 -8.34
C GLY A 105 -19.59 -14.21 -7.76
N ASP A 106 -20.26 -15.02 -8.58
CA ASP A 106 -21.21 -16.02 -8.09
C ASP A 106 -20.50 -17.26 -7.52
N THR A 107 -20.86 -17.64 -6.30
CA THR A 107 -20.33 -18.84 -5.62
C THR A 107 -20.74 -20.15 -6.28
N ASP A 108 -21.75 -20.14 -7.15
CA ASP A 108 -22.14 -21.33 -7.92
C ASP A 108 -21.02 -21.82 -8.85
N PHE A 109 -20.06 -20.94 -9.19
CA PHE A 109 -18.88 -21.30 -9.96
C PHE A 109 -17.75 -21.95 -9.13
N VAL A 110 -17.83 -22.01 -7.79
CA VAL A 110 -16.81 -22.64 -6.94
C VAL A 110 -16.56 -24.10 -7.35
N ALA A 111 -17.63 -24.89 -7.45
CA ALA A 111 -17.53 -26.31 -7.78
C ALA A 111 -16.88 -26.59 -9.15
N PRO A 112 -17.23 -25.89 -10.26
CA PRO A 112 -16.49 -26.06 -11.51
C PRO A 112 -15.05 -25.53 -11.43
N ILE A 113 -14.79 -24.41 -10.74
CA ILE A 113 -13.44 -23.87 -10.55
C ILE A 113 -12.52 -24.93 -9.90
N GLU A 114 -12.95 -25.53 -8.79
CA GLU A 114 -12.17 -26.55 -8.06
C GLU A 114 -11.87 -27.80 -8.91
N LYS A 115 -12.74 -28.13 -9.87
CA LYS A 115 -12.49 -29.22 -10.82
C LYS A 115 -11.44 -28.84 -11.86
N ILE A 116 -11.49 -27.62 -12.36
CA ILE A 116 -10.65 -27.13 -13.47
C ILE A 116 -9.25 -26.76 -12.98
N VAL A 117 -9.13 -26.17 -11.79
CA VAL A 117 -7.87 -25.67 -11.23
C VAL A 117 -6.82 -26.79 -11.06
N LYS A 118 -7.27 -28.04 -10.94
CA LYS A 118 -6.40 -29.23 -10.90
C LYS A 118 -5.57 -29.43 -12.18
N LYS A 119 -5.99 -28.84 -13.31
CA LYS A 119 -5.36 -29.02 -14.63
C LYS A 119 -5.04 -27.72 -15.35
N LYS A 120 -5.68 -26.61 -14.97
CA LYS A 120 -5.61 -25.31 -15.66
C LYS A 120 -5.43 -24.19 -14.66
N LYS A 121 -4.92 -23.04 -15.10
CA LYS A 121 -4.99 -21.82 -14.28
C LYS A 121 -6.39 -21.23 -14.39
N VAL A 122 -6.96 -20.84 -13.27
CA VAL A 122 -8.29 -20.21 -13.23
C VAL A 122 -8.16 -18.84 -12.59
N HIS A 123 -8.53 -17.81 -13.35
CA HIS A 123 -8.52 -16.42 -12.93
C HIS A 123 -9.97 -15.98 -12.76
N VAL A 124 -10.30 -15.39 -11.61
CA VAL A 124 -11.64 -14.87 -11.35
C VAL A 124 -11.58 -13.35 -11.28
N LEU A 125 -12.41 -12.69 -12.09
CA LEU A 125 -12.62 -11.25 -12.07
C LEU A 125 -14.04 -10.97 -11.59
N CYS A 126 -14.22 -10.14 -10.56
CA CYS A 126 -15.56 -9.83 -10.09
C CYS A 126 -15.68 -8.39 -9.56
N ASN A 127 -16.93 -7.94 -9.43
CA ASN A 127 -17.22 -6.70 -8.72
C ASN A 127 -17.08 -6.89 -7.22
N ARG A 128 -16.64 -5.84 -6.53
CA ARG A 128 -16.60 -5.81 -5.07
C ARG A 128 -17.97 -6.05 -4.44
N GLY A 129 -19.03 -5.46 -5.02
CA GLY A 129 -20.40 -5.63 -4.54
C GLY A 129 -20.83 -7.09 -4.50
N THR A 130 -20.53 -7.85 -5.55
CA THR A 130 -20.80 -9.29 -5.61
C THR A 130 -19.90 -10.07 -4.65
N TYR A 131 -18.60 -9.81 -4.66
CA TYR A 131 -17.64 -10.48 -3.78
C TYR A 131 -18.01 -10.38 -2.29
N ARG A 132 -18.44 -9.19 -1.83
CA ARG A 132 -18.87 -8.99 -0.43
C ARG A 132 -20.03 -9.89 -0.03
N LYS A 133 -20.94 -10.20 -0.96
CA LYS A 133 -22.10 -11.07 -0.72
C LYS A 133 -21.72 -12.54 -0.77
N ASN A 134 -20.78 -12.88 -1.66
CA ASN A 134 -20.47 -14.25 -2.05
C ASN A 134 -18.99 -14.58 -1.76
N LYS A 135 -18.61 -14.54 -0.47
CA LYS A 135 -17.25 -14.90 -0.04
C LYS A 135 -16.96 -16.39 -0.35
N GLY A 136 -15.71 -16.70 -0.70
CA GLY A 136 -15.23 -18.07 -0.89
C GLY A 136 -14.73 -18.40 -2.31
N ILE A 137 -15.26 -17.73 -3.35
CA ILE A 137 -14.81 -17.99 -4.74
C ILE A 137 -13.32 -17.68 -4.97
N GLU A 138 -12.75 -16.76 -4.19
CA GLU A 138 -11.34 -16.39 -4.25
C GLU A 138 -10.39 -17.52 -3.83
N GLU A 139 -10.81 -18.35 -2.88
CA GLU A 139 -9.99 -19.44 -2.33
C GLU A 139 -9.85 -20.60 -3.32
N SER A 140 -10.83 -20.75 -4.21
CA SER A 140 -10.84 -21.80 -5.24
C SER A 140 -10.05 -21.40 -6.49
N ALA A 141 -9.84 -20.10 -6.73
CA ALA A 141 -9.18 -19.60 -7.93
C ALA A 141 -7.65 -19.64 -7.82
N THR A 142 -6.95 -19.71 -8.96
CA THR A 142 -5.49 -19.52 -8.99
C THR A 142 -5.10 -18.05 -8.80
N GLU A 143 -5.94 -17.15 -9.32
CA GLU A 143 -5.76 -15.71 -9.26
C GLU A 143 -7.14 -15.08 -9.10
N PHE A 144 -7.25 -14.09 -8.22
CA PHE A 144 -8.50 -13.42 -7.92
C PHE A 144 -8.29 -11.91 -7.96
N LYS A 145 -9.15 -11.20 -8.71
CA LYS A 145 -9.03 -9.75 -8.85
C LYS A 145 -10.39 -9.08 -8.81
N ILE A 146 -10.46 -8.02 -8.00
CA ILE A 146 -11.58 -7.10 -7.97
C ILE A 146 -11.46 -6.11 -9.14
N LEU A 147 -12.54 -5.97 -9.89
CA LEU A 147 -12.64 -4.99 -10.97
C LEU A 147 -12.62 -3.56 -10.40
N PRO A 148 -12.01 -2.61 -11.12
CA PRO A 148 -11.99 -1.21 -10.69
C PRO A 148 -13.39 -0.63 -10.61
N GLU A 149 -13.57 0.26 -9.63
CA GLU A 149 -14.80 1.05 -9.48
C GLU A 149 -14.57 2.50 -9.91
N LYS A 150 -15.63 3.15 -10.40
CA LYS A 150 -15.59 4.58 -10.72
C LYS A 150 -15.21 5.38 -9.47
N CYS A 151 -14.23 6.27 -9.59
CA CYS A 151 -13.83 7.13 -8.47
C CYS A 151 -14.95 8.13 -8.18
N THR A 152 -15.53 8.05 -6.98
CA THR A 152 -16.65 8.90 -6.54
C THR A 152 -16.28 10.37 -6.41
N LYS A 153 -14.99 10.70 -6.22
CA LYS A 153 -14.55 12.10 -6.16
C LYS A 153 -14.54 12.78 -7.51
N CYS A 154 -14.04 12.12 -8.55
CA CYS A 154 -13.92 12.71 -9.90
C CYS A 154 -14.96 12.20 -10.90
N ASP A 155 -15.92 11.38 -10.45
CA ASP A 155 -16.95 10.74 -11.28
C ASP A 155 -16.36 10.01 -12.50
N GLY A 156 -15.23 9.33 -12.34
CA GLY A 156 -14.58 8.63 -13.45
C GLY A 156 -13.75 9.52 -14.38
N GLY A 157 -13.80 10.84 -14.25
CA GLY A 157 -13.10 11.75 -15.14
C GLY A 157 -11.59 11.86 -14.91
N GLY A 158 -11.07 11.32 -13.80
CA GLY A 158 -9.66 11.47 -13.42
C GLY A 158 -9.28 12.88 -12.96
N LEU A 159 -10.16 13.86 -13.17
CA LEU A 159 -10.00 15.26 -12.77
C LEU A 159 -11.00 15.62 -11.67
N TYR A 160 -10.52 16.22 -10.60
CA TYR A 160 -11.35 16.76 -9.52
C TYR A 160 -11.17 18.27 -9.47
N ILE A 161 -12.24 19.02 -9.74
CA ILE A 161 -12.23 20.49 -9.74
C ILE A 161 -11.07 21.02 -10.62
N SER A 162 -11.02 20.58 -11.88
CA SER A 162 -9.98 20.96 -12.87
C SER A 162 -8.52 20.59 -12.56
N GLU A 163 -8.25 19.84 -11.48
CA GLU A 163 -6.92 19.30 -11.17
C GLU A 163 -6.90 17.76 -11.25
N ILE A 164 -5.71 17.17 -11.35
CA ILE A 164 -5.55 15.71 -11.27
C ILE A 164 -6.14 15.23 -9.94
N CYS A 165 -7.11 14.31 -10.01
CA CYS A 165 -7.76 13.80 -8.83
C CYS A 165 -6.76 12.98 -8.02
N LYS A 166 -6.30 13.54 -6.90
CA LYS A 166 -5.33 12.89 -5.99
C LYS A 166 -5.81 11.55 -5.44
N SER A 167 -7.12 11.30 -5.44
CA SER A 167 -7.68 10.04 -4.93
C SER A 167 -7.59 8.87 -5.91
N CYS A 168 -7.63 9.11 -7.22
CA CYS A 168 -7.37 8.08 -8.24
C CYS A 168 -6.07 8.32 -9.01
N ASN A 169 -5.28 9.32 -8.59
CA ASN A 169 -4.08 9.80 -9.26
C ASN A 169 -4.26 10.01 -10.78
N GLY A 170 -5.39 10.63 -11.17
CA GLY A 170 -5.68 10.90 -12.57
C GLY A 170 -6.34 9.78 -13.36
N LYS A 171 -6.47 8.57 -12.80
CA LYS A 171 -6.97 7.41 -13.56
C LYS A 171 -8.48 7.35 -13.71
N GLY A 172 -9.23 8.12 -12.91
CA GLY A 172 -10.69 8.06 -12.87
C GLY A 172 -11.25 6.84 -12.14
N GLU A 173 -10.43 5.82 -11.90
CA GLU A 173 -10.82 4.56 -11.26
C GLU A 173 -10.07 4.32 -9.94
N LEU A 174 -10.71 3.61 -9.01
CA LEU A 174 -10.08 3.12 -7.79
C LEU A 174 -9.83 1.62 -7.89
N VAL A 175 -8.55 1.24 -7.91
CA VAL A 175 -8.11 -0.15 -7.75
C VAL A 175 -7.73 -0.32 -6.29
N SER A 176 -8.52 -1.03 -5.49
CA SER A 176 -8.16 -1.24 -4.08
C SER A 176 -7.29 -2.47 -3.90
N GLU A 177 -6.11 -2.29 -3.33
CA GLU A 177 -5.37 -3.34 -2.65
C GLU A 177 -5.14 -2.91 -1.19
N CYS A 178 -5.94 -3.45 -0.26
CA CYS A 178 -5.58 -3.52 1.16
C CYS A 178 -6.39 -4.64 1.83
N ASN A 179 -5.79 -5.83 1.89
CA ASN A 179 -6.41 -7.05 2.43
C ASN A 179 -6.51 -7.06 3.97
N ARG A 180 -6.40 -5.90 4.64
CA ARG A 180 -6.54 -5.76 6.11
C ARG A 180 -7.71 -4.85 6.52
N CYS A 181 -8.53 -4.36 5.59
CA CYS A 181 -9.55 -3.36 5.91
C CYS A 181 -10.92 -3.52 5.23
N ASP A 182 -11.30 -4.70 4.72
CA ASP A 182 -12.62 -4.97 4.10
C ASP A 182 -13.11 -3.84 3.15
N ALA A 183 -12.17 -3.19 2.46
CA ALA A 183 -12.41 -2.07 1.56
C ALA A 183 -13.05 -0.81 2.20
N THR A 184 -12.83 -0.55 3.49
CA THR A 184 -13.09 0.75 4.15
C THR A 184 -11.81 1.54 4.45
N GLY A 185 -10.64 0.90 4.43
CA GLY A 185 -9.39 1.55 4.84
C GLY A 185 -8.74 2.35 3.74
N TRP A 186 -8.89 3.68 3.81
CA TRP A 186 -7.70 4.53 3.74
C TRP A 186 -6.93 4.33 5.06
N ARG A 187 -5.64 3.98 5.01
CA ARG A 187 -4.75 4.26 6.15
C ARG A 187 -4.17 5.65 5.97
N ILE A 188 -4.87 6.65 6.49
CA ILE A 188 -4.34 7.66 7.43
C ILE A 188 -5.53 8.09 8.32
N GLY A 189 -5.56 7.64 9.58
CA GLY A 189 -6.48 8.15 10.64
C GLY A 189 -7.65 7.24 11.04
N ALA A 190 -7.52 6.63 12.23
CA ALA A 190 -8.43 5.83 13.07
C ALA A 190 -9.97 5.78 12.81
N CYS A 191 -10.57 4.61 13.07
CA CYS A 191 -12.00 4.45 13.43
C CYS A 191 -12.18 4.54 14.95
N CYS A 192 -13.23 5.24 15.40
CA CYS A 192 -13.68 5.31 16.79
C CYS A 192 -14.27 3.94 17.22
N LYS A 193 -13.83 3.40 18.37
CA LYS A 193 -14.28 2.09 18.87
C LYS A 193 -15.62 2.14 19.63
N ASP A 194 -16.18 3.32 19.89
CA ASP A 194 -17.29 3.47 20.83
C ASP A 194 -18.67 3.66 20.18
N CYS A 195 -18.75 3.85 18.86
CA CYS A 195 -20.04 3.89 18.17
C CYS A 195 -20.21 2.67 17.26
N SER A 196 -21.09 1.75 17.67
CA SER A 196 -21.55 0.61 16.86
C SER A 196 -22.43 1.05 15.68
N GLY A 197 -22.00 2.05 14.91
CA GLY A 197 -22.65 2.49 13.67
C GLY A 197 -23.75 3.55 13.80
N ILE A 198 -23.91 4.22 14.95
CA ILE A 198 -24.85 5.34 15.08
C ILE A 198 -24.13 6.50 15.78
N GLY A 199 -23.81 7.57 15.06
CA GLY A 199 -23.14 8.74 15.63
C GLY A 199 -23.17 9.95 14.71
N TRP A 200 -23.36 11.13 15.30
CA TRP A 200 -23.47 12.42 14.63
C TRP A 200 -22.11 12.93 14.12
N VAL A 201 -22.13 13.67 13.00
CA VAL A 201 -20.92 14.22 12.37
C VAL A 201 -20.42 15.41 13.18
N ALA A 202 -19.30 15.24 13.88
CA ALA A 202 -18.56 16.36 14.46
C ALA A 202 -17.60 16.97 13.41
N ASN A 203 -17.62 18.29 13.25
CA ASN A 203 -16.64 19.00 12.42
C ASN A 203 -15.25 18.87 13.05
N MET A 204 -14.34 18.18 12.36
CA MET A 204 -12.97 17.98 12.83
C MET A 204 -12.14 19.26 12.66
N CYS A 205 -11.29 19.58 13.63
CA CYS A 205 -10.34 20.68 13.50
C CYS A 205 -9.40 20.43 12.32
N ASP A 206 -9.36 21.33 11.34
CA ASP A 206 -8.58 21.13 10.12
C ASP A 206 -7.07 21.03 10.32
N ARG A 207 -6.55 21.48 11.46
CA ARG A 207 -5.11 21.45 11.78
C ARG A 207 -4.66 20.13 12.39
N CYS A 208 -5.42 19.56 13.33
CA CYS A 208 -5.06 18.29 14.00
C CYS A 208 -5.90 17.10 13.50
N LYS A 209 -6.85 17.33 12.60
CA LYS A 209 -7.78 16.34 12.04
C LYS A 209 -8.44 15.46 13.11
N GLY A 210 -8.80 16.08 14.24
CA GLY A 210 -9.51 15.44 15.35
C GLY A 210 -8.61 14.80 16.41
N GLY A 211 -7.30 14.66 16.19
CA GLY A 211 -6.40 13.98 17.14
C GLY A 211 -5.97 14.82 18.34
N GLY A 212 -6.31 16.11 18.39
CA GLY A 212 -5.90 17.02 19.48
C GLY A 212 -4.42 17.43 19.46
N ILE A 213 -3.57 16.64 18.80
CA ILE A 213 -2.12 16.81 18.74
C ILE A 213 -1.69 17.07 17.28
N ILE A 214 -0.69 17.92 17.09
CA ILE A 214 -0.08 18.19 15.78
C ILE A 214 1.40 17.80 15.88
N ILE A 215 1.86 16.96 14.95
CA ILE A 215 3.29 16.70 14.76
C ILE A 215 3.86 17.92 14.03
N THR A 216 4.53 18.80 14.76
CA THR A 216 4.99 20.08 14.22
C THR A 216 6.48 20.01 13.89
N THR A 217 6.82 19.42 12.74
CA THR A 217 8.11 19.59 12.03
C THR A 217 9.38 19.22 12.82
N GLU A 218 10.54 19.30 12.16
CA GLU A 218 11.85 19.03 12.75
C GLU A 218 12.13 19.95 13.94
N CYS A 219 12.73 19.38 15.00
CA CYS A 219 13.08 20.12 16.18
C CYS A 219 14.24 21.07 15.87
N LYS A 220 13.99 22.38 15.92
CA LYS A 220 15.00 23.42 15.63
C LYS A 220 16.15 23.43 16.64
N ASP A 221 15.93 22.97 17.86
CA ASP A 221 16.96 22.97 18.90
C ASP A 221 18.05 21.92 18.64
N CYS A 222 17.75 20.89 17.84
CA CYS A 222 18.71 19.85 17.44
C CYS A 222 18.80 19.70 15.91
N ASP A 223 18.31 20.69 15.16
CA ASP A 223 18.16 20.67 13.70
C ASP A 223 17.65 19.33 13.13
N GLY A 224 16.65 18.75 13.78
CA GLY A 224 16.04 17.49 13.37
C GLY A 224 16.85 16.20 13.63
N ASN A 225 18.07 16.30 14.15
CA ASN A 225 18.95 15.13 14.39
C ASN A 225 18.65 14.39 15.70
N GLY A 226 17.98 15.05 16.65
CA GLY A 226 17.62 14.48 17.96
C GLY A 226 18.65 14.68 19.06
N TYR A 227 19.86 15.14 18.74
CA TYR A 227 20.95 15.36 19.70
C TYR A 227 21.45 16.80 19.63
N ILE A 228 21.89 17.34 20.76
CA ILE A 228 22.44 18.71 20.87
C ILE A 228 23.97 18.62 20.96
N GLU A 229 24.65 19.62 20.40
CA GLU A 229 26.07 19.68 19.99
C GLU A 229 27.08 18.85 20.79
N GLU A 230 27.98 18.22 20.04
CA GLU A 230 29.20 17.59 20.54
C GLU A 230 30.28 18.67 20.76
N GLU A 231 30.74 18.82 22.00
CA GLU A 231 31.87 19.70 22.30
C GLU A 231 33.16 18.90 22.49
N LEU A 232 34.27 19.46 21.98
CA LEU A 232 35.59 18.91 22.24
C LEU A 232 35.91 19.08 23.73
N CYS A 233 36.35 17.99 24.37
CA CYS A 233 36.78 18.02 25.76
C CYS A 233 37.77 19.15 26.00
N SER A 234 37.42 20.12 26.85
CA SER A 234 38.30 21.25 27.15
C SER A 234 39.62 20.84 27.81
N THR A 235 39.68 19.63 28.39
CA THR A 235 40.88 19.10 29.05
C THR A 235 41.83 18.38 28.09
N CYS A 236 41.33 17.65 27.10
CA CYS A 236 42.17 16.89 26.15
C CYS A 236 42.06 17.37 24.70
N HIS A 237 41.22 18.37 24.44
CA HIS A 237 40.90 18.97 23.14
C HIS A 237 40.62 17.94 22.02
N GLY A 238 39.94 16.84 22.34
CA GLY A 238 39.66 15.75 21.39
C GLY A 238 40.84 14.82 21.10
N LEU A 239 42.02 15.07 21.64
CA LEU A 239 43.19 14.20 21.51
C LEU A 239 43.08 13.11 22.57
N LYS A 240 42.79 11.89 22.12
CA LYS A 240 42.33 10.73 22.92
C LYS A 240 43.23 10.29 24.10
N LYS A 241 44.38 10.92 24.38
CA LYS A 241 45.27 10.56 25.50
C LYS A 241 46.10 11.76 25.97
N ILE A 242 46.17 11.96 27.29
CA ILE A 242 47.12 12.89 27.91
C ILE A 242 48.40 12.11 28.19
N GLY A 243 49.42 12.25 27.35
CA GLY A 243 50.77 11.76 27.67
C GLY A 243 51.43 12.70 28.66
N LYS A 244 52.06 12.19 29.74
CA LYS A 244 52.95 13.03 30.55
C LYS A 244 54.29 13.18 29.83
N GLU A 245 54.77 14.41 29.72
CA GLU A 245 56.10 14.69 29.18
C GLU A 245 57.17 13.90 29.96
N CYS A 246 58.14 13.32 29.24
CA CYS A 246 59.25 12.62 29.86
C CYS A 246 60.06 13.62 30.68
N ILE A 247 60.20 13.37 31.98
CA ILE A 247 60.85 14.31 32.91
C ILE A 247 62.33 14.52 32.54
N ASP A 248 63.01 13.47 32.08
CA ASP A 248 64.45 13.50 31.81
C ASP A 248 64.82 14.34 30.58
N CYS A 249 63.97 14.33 29.55
CA CYS A 249 64.19 15.12 28.33
C CYS A 249 63.21 16.29 28.19
N LYS A 250 62.32 16.50 29.17
CA LYS A 250 61.25 17.52 29.17
C LYS A 250 60.47 17.58 27.85
N GLY A 251 59.99 16.43 27.39
CA GLY A 251 59.18 16.37 26.16
C GLY A 251 59.95 16.28 24.84
N THR A 252 61.28 16.48 24.82
CA THR A 252 62.04 16.64 23.57
C THR A 252 62.48 15.33 22.90
N GLY A 253 62.46 14.21 23.64
CA GLY A 253 62.93 12.91 23.16
C GLY A 253 64.45 12.77 23.07
N THR A 254 65.22 13.81 23.37
CA THR A 254 66.69 13.76 23.31
C THR A 254 67.30 14.21 24.63
N SER A 255 68.34 13.50 25.07
CA SER A 255 69.13 13.88 26.24
C SER A 255 70.60 13.86 25.84
N SER A 256 71.30 14.97 26.07
CA SER A 256 72.73 15.11 25.75
C SER A 256 73.09 14.76 24.29
N LYS A 257 72.24 15.15 23.33
CA LYS A 257 72.38 14.92 21.87
C LYS A 257 72.25 13.47 21.41
N GLU A 258 71.92 12.54 22.30
CA GLU A 258 71.53 11.17 21.95
C GLU A 258 70.03 10.96 22.21
N LYS A 259 69.45 9.90 21.63
CA LYS A 259 68.07 9.51 21.95
C LYS A 259 67.95 9.29 23.46
N CYS A 260 66.97 9.94 24.08
CA CYS A 260 66.71 9.79 25.51
C CYS A 260 66.37 8.33 25.77
N LYS A 261 67.20 7.65 26.57
CA LYS A 261 67.05 6.21 26.82
C LYS A 261 65.78 5.90 27.60
N THR A 262 65.33 6.81 28.47
CA THR A 262 64.12 6.63 29.29
C THR A 262 62.83 6.56 28.47
N CYS A 263 62.73 7.36 27.41
CA CYS A 263 61.58 7.36 26.50
C CYS A 263 61.90 6.78 25.11
N GLU A 264 63.08 6.17 24.94
CA GLU A 264 63.60 5.65 23.67
C GLU A 264 63.55 6.64 22.47
N GLY A 265 63.55 7.94 22.75
CA GLY A 265 63.52 8.98 21.73
C GLY A 265 62.17 9.65 21.49
N THR A 266 61.09 9.23 22.15
CA THR A 266 59.73 9.72 21.86
C THR A 266 59.34 11.02 22.57
N GLY A 267 60.06 11.39 23.63
CA GLY A 267 59.77 12.58 24.44
C GLY A 267 58.69 12.40 25.50
N SER A 268 58.03 11.24 25.53
CA SER A 268 57.04 10.90 26.56
C SER A 268 57.35 9.52 27.12
N ASN A 269 57.25 9.37 28.44
CA ASN A 269 57.35 8.03 29.03
C ASN A 269 55.96 7.41 28.94
N GLU A 270 55.85 6.19 28.40
CA GLU A 270 54.64 5.40 28.55
C GLU A 270 54.48 5.05 30.03
N ILE A 271 53.75 5.89 30.77
CA ILE A 271 53.37 5.58 32.14
C ILE A 271 52.39 4.40 32.03
N SER A 272 52.75 3.30 32.68
CA SER A 272 52.06 2.01 32.66
C SER A 272 50.64 2.03 33.23
N GLU A 273 50.12 3.20 33.62
CA GLU A 273 48.74 3.38 34.05
C GLU A 273 48.12 4.55 33.27
N ARG A 274 47.22 4.19 32.35
CA ARG A 274 46.41 5.12 31.56
C ARG A 274 45.49 5.88 32.52
N GLU A 275 45.73 7.17 32.75
CA GLU A 275 44.66 8.03 33.28
C GLU A 275 43.74 8.40 32.13
N ILE A 276 42.62 7.68 32.05
CA ILE A 276 41.49 8.04 31.21
C ILE A 276 41.00 9.42 31.65
N CYS A 277 40.85 10.36 30.70
CA CYS A 277 40.36 11.70 31.01
C CYS A 277 38.98 11.58 31.68
N ARG A 278 38.89 11.92 32.97
CA ARG A 278 37.65 11.75 33.75
C ARG A 278 36.47 12.56 33.21
N THR A 279 36.76 13.64 32.48
CA THR A 279 35.73 14.52 31.89
C THR A 279 35.04 13.89 30.68
N CYS A 280 35.76 13.16 29.82
CA CYS A 280 35.21 12.56 28.60
C CYS A 280 35.33 11.03 28.56
N ASP A 281 35.72 10.43 29.68
CA ASP A 281 36.08 9.02 29.83
C ASP A 281 37.00 8.49 28.71
N GLY A 282 37.94 9.35 28.28
CA GLY A 282 38.95 9.01 27.26
C GLY A 282 38.46 9.03 25.80
N THR A 283 37.19 9.38 25.56
CA THR A 283 36.64 9.46 24.19
C THR A 283 37.09 10.70 23.43
N GLY A 284 37.39 11.78 24.16
CA GLY A 284 37.73 13.10 23.60
C GLY A 284 36.54 14.05 23.41
N ILE A 285 35.31 13.56 23.58
CA ILE A 285 34.06 14.30 23.37
C ILE A 285 33.20 14.18 24.62
N TYR A 286 32.54 15.26 25.02
CA TYR A 286 31.52 15.20 26.07
C TYR A 286 30.23 15.84 25.58
N SER A 287 29.10 15.27 26.05
CA SER A 287 27.72 15.53 25.63
C SER A 287 27.36 15.14 24.19
N ALA A 288 26.76 13.96 24.06
CA ALA A 288 25.77 13.64 23.02
C ALA A 288 24.43 13.41 23.73
N GLU A 289 23.98 14.40 24.50
CA GLU A 289 22.74 14.25 25.24
C GLU A 289 21.54 14.26 24.29
N LYS A 290 20.55 13.43 24.62
CA LYS A 290 19.26 13.47 23.95
C LYS A 290 18.70 14.88 24.11
N CYS A 291 18.32 15.49 22.99
CA CYS A 291 17.70 16.81 23.03
C CYS A 291 16.51 16.79 23.99
N PRO A 292 16.46 17.63 25.04
CA PRO A 292 15.40 17.61 26.03
C PRO A 292 14.03 17.96 25.43
N THR A 293 14.02 18.67 24.28
CA THR A 293 12.79 19.06 23.58
C THR A 293 12.15 17.90 22.81
N CYS A 294 12.93 16.99 22.23
CA CYS A 294 12.43 15.87 21.43
C CYS A 294 12.82 14.48 21.95
N GLU A 295 13.50 14.44 23.10
CA GLU A 295 13.99 13.25 23.79
C GLU A 295 14.80 12.29 22.90
N GLY A 296 15.56 12.83 21.93
CA GLY A 296 16.39 12.03 21.03
C GLY A 296 15.72 11.65 19.71
N THR A 297 14.47 12.04 19.47
CA THR A 297 13.72 11.61 18.27
C THR A 297 13.86 12.56 17.07
N GLY A 298 14.38 13.77 17.28
CA GLY A 298 14.50 14.81 16.26
C GLY A 298 13.19 15.53 15.92
N LYS A 299 12.06 15.11 16.50
CA LYS A 299 10.72 15.66 16.24
C LYS A 299 9.97 15.81 17.56
N PHE A 300 9.15 16.85 17.69
CA PHE A 300 8.32 17.02 18.89
C PHE A 300 6.86 17.25 18.53
N GLU A 301 5.99 16.86 19.45
CA GLU A 301 4.55 17.02 19.31
C GLU A 301 4.10 18.26 20.09
N ARG A 302 3.14 18.99 19.53
CA ARG A 302 2.49 20.10 20.23
C ARG A 302 0.99 19.89 20.29
N THR A 303 0.44 20.31 21.42
CA THR A 303 -1.00 20.39 21.62
C THR A 303 -1.59 21.41 20.64
N CYS A 304 -2.65 21.00 19.94
CA CYS A 304 -3.33 21.89 19.01
C CYS A 304 -3.95 23.06 19.77
N LEU A 305 -3.52 24.29 19.48
CA LEU A 305 -4.03 25.49 20.18
C LEU A 305 -5.52 25.72 19.94
N ASN A 306 -6.05 25.32 18.78
CA ASN A 306 -7.45 25.55 18.43
C ASN A 306 -8.42 24.67 19.22
N CYS A 307 -8.04 23.44 19.55
CA CYS A 307 -8.86 22.56 20.40
C CYS A 307 -8.24 22.33 21.79
N GLN A 308 -7.13 22.99 22.10
CA GLN A 308 -6.34 22.84 23.33
C GLN A 308 -6.07 21.37 23.71
N GLY A 309 -5.86 20.51 22.71
CA GLY A 309 -5.65 19.06 22.94
C GLY A 309 -6.92 18.25 23.15
N LYS A 310 -8.08 18.90 23.25
CA LYS A 310 -9.39 18.30 23.45
C LYS A 310 -10.12 18.25 22.12
N GLY A 311 -9.69 17.36 21.24
CA GLY A 311 -10.34 17.16 19.94
C GLY A 311 -11.67 16.42 20.08
N LEU A 312 -12.77 17.15 20.25
CA LEU A 312 -14.15 16.93 19.76
C LEU A 312 -15.06 17.95 20.49
N LEU A 313 -15.69 18.87 19.75
CA LEU A 313 -16.68 19.82 20.28
C LEU A 313 -18.07 19.20 20.10
N GLU A 314 -18.76 18.91 21.21
CA GLU A 314 -20.19 18.59 21.18
C GLU A 314 -20.99 19.89 21.15
N PHE A 315 -21.91 20.00 20.19
CA PHE A 315 -22.92 21.05 20.18
C PHE A 315 -24.23 20.46 20.69
N SER A 316 -24.76 21.07 21.76
CA SER A 316 -26.12 20.88 22.28
C SER A 316 -27.17 21.55 21.39
#